data_AF-A0A7I8DPK1-F1
#
_entry.id   AF-A0A7I8DPK1-F1
#
_cell.length_a   1.000
_cell.length_b   1.000
_cell.length_c   1.000
_cell.angle_alpha   90.00
_cell.angle_beta   90.00
_cell.angle_gamma   90.00
#
_symmetry.space_group_name_H-M   'P 1'
#
loop_
_entity.id
_entity.type
_entity.pdbx_description
1 polymer ?
#
loop_
_entity_poly.entity_id
_entity_poly.type
_entity_poly.pdbx_seq_one_letter_code
_entity_poly.pdbx_strand_id
1 'polypeptide(L)'
;MRFFRKNTVSIKKVEKEDTFQYFIDYNHHKEPDVLWSDILTAFTEEKRCLLVIDTDRLYDRSSPNMENKINMLTNNLVLRQIPWHQIVTKKESDLTILGLKIQNQPKRICYQVGVAVIPEKIKELLELVRDYTVFIFVYEGNFSNEMLIEQFIGAKGELDELSAGALITLYNDRFLNRLVISSHPDKAGLIDETLAGLI
;
A
#
# COMPACT_ATOMS: atom_id res chain seq x y z
N MET A 1 1.84 -13.54 -37.35
CA MET A 1 3.06 -13.52 -36.52
C MET A 1 2.75 -12.86 -35.18
N ARG A 2 3.06 -13.53 -34.06
CA ARG A 2 2.80 -13.05 -32.69
C ARG A 2 3.60 -11.77 -32.41
N PHE A 3 2.92 -10.66 -32.11
CA PHE A 3 3.55 -9.48 -31.55
C PHE A 3 4.02 -9.81 -30.12
N PHE A 4 5.33 -10.00 -29.95
CA PHE A 4 5.94 -9.98 -28.62
C PHE A 4 5.82 -8.54 -28.09
N ARG A 5 4.75 -8.22 -27.33
CA ARG A 5 4.80 -7.05 -26.44
C ARG A 5 6.03 -7.25 -25.54
N LYS A 6 7.02 -6.35 -25.60
CA LYS A 6 8.14 -6.36 -24.65
C LYS A 6 7.57 -6.16 -23.24
N ASN A 7 8.10 -6.87 -22.25
CA ASN A 7 7.87 -6.56 -20.84
C ASN A 7 8.65 -5.28 -20.54
N THR A 8 8.10 -4.11 -20.86
CA THR A 8 8.73 -2.82 -20.59
C THR A 8 8.13 -2.20 -19.35
N VAL A 9 9.01 -1.89 -18.40
CA VAL A 9 8.73 -1.05 -17.24
C VAL A 9 9.51 0.25 -17.42
N SER A 10 8.94 1.37 -17.01
CA SER A 10 9.64 2.66 -16.97
C SER A 10 9.86 3.06 -15.52
N ILE A 11 11.10 3.38 -15.16
CA ILE A 11 11.46 3.80 -13.81
C ILE A 11 11.84 5.28 -13.83
N LYS A 12 11.20 6.08 -12.98
CA LYS A 12 11.53 7.49 -12.76
C LYS A 12 11.86 7.72 -11.29
N LYS A 13 13.08 8.17 -11.01
CA LYS A 13 13.52 8.63 -9.69
C LYS A 13 13.22 10.12 -9.54
N VAL A 14 12.65 10.51 -8.41
CA VAL A 14 12.37 11.89 -8.02
C VAL A 14 12.90 12.11 -6.62
N GLU A 15 13.73 13.13 -6.48
CA GLU A 15 14.25 13.59 -5.19
C GLU A 15 13.39 14.75 -4.69
N LYS A 16 13.01 14.67 -3.41
CA LYS A 16 12.37 15.73 -2.63
C LYS A 16 13.22 15.99 -1.39
N GLU A 17 13.01 17.12 -0.73
CA GLU A 17 13.85 17.60 0.39
C GLU A 17 14.19 16.50 1.41
N ASP A 18 13.20 15.70 1.83
CA ASP A 18 13.40 14.65 2.84
C ASP A 18 13.09 13.22 2.33
N THR A 19 12.81 13.03 1.03
CA THR A 19 12.40 11.72 0.50
C THR A 19 12.88 11.49 -0.92
N PHE A 20 13.28 10.24 -1.21
CA PHE A 20 13.41 9.75 -2.57
C PHE A 20 12.17 8.94 -2.94
N GLN A 21 11.69 9.14 -4.16
CA GLN A 21 10.56 8.40 -4.71
C GLN A 21 10.93 7.80 -6.06
N TYR A 22 10.62 6.52 -6.20
CA TYR A 22 10.73 5.77 -7.44
C TYR A 22 9.34 5.49 -7.95
N PHE A 23 9.08 5.91 -9.17
CA PHE A 23 7.85 5.64 -9.90
C PHE A 23 8.14 4.58 -10.95
N ILE A 24 7.52 3.42 -10.79
CA ILE A 24 7.70 2.25 -11.63
C ILE A 24 6.39 2.07 -12.41
N ASP A 25 6.36 2.59 -13.64
CA ASP A 25 5.23 2.50 -14.55
C ASP A 25 5.23 1.16 -15.28
N TYR A 26 4.19 0.35 -15.09
CA TYR A 26 4.07 -1.00 -15.67
C TYR A 26 2.85 -1.15 -16.61
N ASN A 27 2.34 -0.04 -17.16
CA ASN A 27 1.20 0.02 -18.10
C ASN A 27 1.29 -0.95 -19.31
N HIS A 28 2.48 -1.40 -19.68
CA HIS A 28 2.71 -2.30 -20.80
C HIS A 28 3.28 -3.67 -20.40
N HIS A 29 3.37 -3.93 -19.09
CA HIS A 29 3.82 -5.21 -18.57
C HIS A 29 2.75 -6.28 -18.75
N LYS A 30 3.13 -7.49 -19.18
CA LYS A 30 2.16 -8.58 -19.42
C LYS A 30 1.61 -9.18 -18.14
N GLU A 31 2.43 -9.21 -17.09
CA GLU A 31 2.13 -9.87 -15.82
C GLU A 31 2.36 -8.87 -14.66
N PRO A 32 1.52 -7.84 -14.51
CA PRO A 32 1.72 -6.79 -13.50
C PRO A 32 1.59 -7.31 -12.07
N ASP A 33 0.73 -8.30 -11.84
CA ASP A 33 0.55 -8.92 -10.53
C ASP A 33 1.80 -9.72 -10.11
N VAL A 34 2.50 -10.36 -11.08
CA VAL A 34 3.77 -11.06 -10.84
C VAL A 34 4.87 -10.06 -10.51
N LEU A 35 5.01 -8.99 -11.32
CA LEU A 35 5.98 -7.92 -11.07
C LEU A 35 5.81 -7.31 -9.67
N TRP A 36 4.56 -7.06 -9.26
CA TRP A 36 4.26 -6.54 -7.92
C TRP A 36 4.67 -7.52 -6.81
N SER A 37 4.35 -8.79 -7.00
CA SER A 37 4.73 -9.86 -6.07
C SER A 37 6.24 -9.98 -5.90
N ASP A 38 6.98 -9.92 -7.01
CA ASP A 38 8.44 -10.08 -7.01
C ASP A 38 9.13 -8.87 -6.36
N ILE A 39 8.70 -7.65 -6.71
CA ILE A 39 9.21 -6.42 -6.08
C ILE A 39 8.95 -6.45 -4.57
N LEU A 40 7.74 -6.81 -4.14
CA LEU A 40 7.45 -6.89 -2.71
C LEU A 40 8.28 -7.95 -2.00
N THR A 41 8.39 -9.14 -2.60
CA THR A 41 9.22 -10.22 -2.05
C THR A 41 10.65 -9.75 -1.86
N ALA A 42 11.20 -9.02 -2.84
CA ALA A 42 12.58 -8.51 -2.78
C ALA A 42 12.78 -7.45 -1.69
N PHE A 43 11.80 -6.57 -1.46
CA PHE A 43 11.92 -5.52 -0.43
C PHE A 43 11.57 -5.99 0.98
N THR A 44 10.74 -7.03 1.10
CA THR A 44 10.34 -7.58 2.40
C THR A 44 11.28 -8.70 2.87
N GLU A 45 11.96 -9.40 1.97
CA GLU A 45 12.93 -10.46 2.30
C GLU A 45 12.35 -11.45 3.36
N GLU A 46 13.10 -11.73 4.42
CA GLU A 46 12.68 -12.51 5.60
C GLU A 46 12.06 -11.63 6.72
N LYS A 47 11.76 -10.35 6.43
CA LYS A 47 11.28 -9.37 7.40
C LYS A 47 9.77 -9.31 7.41
N ARG A 48 9.21 -9.16 8.61
CA ARG A 48 7.79 -8.82 8.77
C ARG A 48 7.56 -7.39 8.32
N CYS A 49 6.43 -7.14 7.66
CA CYS A 49 6.05 -5.81 7.20
C CYS A 49 4.64 -5.46 7.69
N LEU A 50 4.36 -4.16 7.77
CA LEU A 50 3.02 -3.65 8.05
C LEU A 50 2.34 -3.32 6.72
N LEU A 51 1.22 -3.96 6.46
CA LEU A 51 0.36 -3.64 5.34
C LEU A 51 -0.83 -2.81 5.84
N VAL A 52 -1.06 -1.65 5.24
CA VAL A 52 -2.18 -0.77 5.57
C VAL A 52 -3.12 -0.66 4.39
N ILE A 53 -4.37 -1.04 4.62
CA ILE A 53 -5.48 -0.87 3.69
C ILE A 53 -6.19 0.43 4.05
N ASP A 54 -6.31 1.34 3.10
CA ASP A 54 -6.94 2.64 3.31
C ASP A 54 -8.11 2.84 2.35
N THR A 55 -9.33 2.86 2.88
CA THR A 55 -10.55 3.08 2.08
C THR A 55 -10.84 4.55 1.80
N ASP A 56 -10.16 5.47 2.48
CA ASP A 56 -10.31 6.91 2.26
C ASP A 56 -9.75 7.31 0.89
N ARG A 57 -8.60 6.72 0.53
CA ARG A 57 -7.86 6.95 -0.71
C ARG A 57 -8.30 6.07 -1.88
N LEU A 58 -9.50 5.49 -1.84
CA LEU A 58 -10.07 4.76 -2.98
C LEU A 58 -10.56 5.74 -4.06
N TYR A 59 -10.10 5.55 -5.30
CA TYR A 59 -10.57 6.30 -6.46
C TYR A 59 -12.06 6.08 -6.73
N ASP A 60 -12.61 4.91 -6.35
CA ASP A 60 -14.04 4.64 -6.38
C ASP A 60 -14.69 5.10 -5.07
N ARG A 61 -15.03 6.40 -5.03
CA ARG A 61 -15.73 7.05 -3.92
C ARG A 61 -17.19 6.58 -3.76
N SER A 62 -17.65 5.70 -4.63
CA SER A 62 -19.05 5.33 -4.80
C SER A 62 -19.31 3.83 -4.71
N SER A 63 -18.49 3.06 -3.98
CA SER A 63 -18.86 1.67 -3.70
C SER A 63 -19.89 1.63 -2.55
N PRO A 64 -21.19 1.38 -2.80
CA PRO A 64 -22.22 1.31 -1.76
C PRO A 64 -22.05 0.14 -0.78
N ASN A 65 -20.90 -0.54 -0.80
CA ASN A 65 -20.65 -1.79 -0.10
C ASN A 65 -19.34 -1.83 0.68
N MET A 66 -18.73 -0.67 0.99
CA MET A 66 -17.40 -0.62 1.62
C MET A 66 -17.34 -1.33 2.97
N GLU A 67 -18.36 -1.14 3.81
CA GLU A 67 -18.47 -1.80 5.11
C GLU A 67 -18.52 -3.32 4.95
N ASN A 68 -19.33 -3.83 4.02
CA ASN A 68 -19.39 -5.27 3.75
C ASN A 68 -18.07 -5.80 3.18
N LYS A 69 -17.39 -5.04 2.31
CA LYS A 69 -16.05 -5.40 1.80
C LYS A 69 -15.04 -5.52 2.95
N ILE A 70 -15.00 -4.53 3.84
CA ILE A 70 -14.12 -4.54 5.01
C ILE A 70 -14.49 -5.68 5.97
N ASN A 71 -15.77 -5.93 6.24
CA ASN A 71 -16.21 -7.06 7.06
C ASN A 71 -15.81 -8.40 6.44
N MET A 72 -15.93 -8.57 5.12
CA MET A 72 -15.45 -9.77 4.43
C MET A 72 -13.94 -9.92 4.56
N LEU A 73 -13.18 -8.84 4.39
CA LEU A 73 -11.73 -8.83 4.55
C LEU A 73 -11.32 -9.22 5.97
N THR A 74 -11.85 -8.57 7.00
CA THR A 74 -11.49 -8.84 8.40
C THR A 74 -11.88 -10.25 8.83
N ASN A 75 -13.03 -10.76 8.37
CA ASN A 75 -13.41 -12.17 8.58
C ASN A 75 -12.38 -13.12 7.95
N ASN A 76 -11.90 -12.84 6.73
CA ASN A 76 -10.85 -13.65 6.10
C ASN A 76 -9.53 -13.60 6.90
N LEU A 77 -9.14 -12.43 7.42
CA LEU A 77 -7.95 -12.29 8.26
C LEU A 77 -8.07 -13.10 9.56
N VAL A 78 -9.25 -13.08 10.20
CA VAL A 78 -9.55 -13.90 11.40
C VAL A 78 -9.44 -15.39 11.08
N LEU A 79 -10.08 -15.85 10.00
CA LEU A 79 -10.05 -17.27 9.59
C LEU A 79 -8.63 -17.76 9.32
N ARG A 80 -7.77 -16.90 8.76
CA ARG A 80 -6.37 -17.21 8.42
C ARG A 80 -5.39 -16.94 9.57
N GLN A 81 -5.90 -16.52 10.73
CA GLN A 81 -5.11 -16.16 11.92
C GLN A 81 -3.99 -15.16 11.60
N ILE A 82 -4.30 -14.16 10.78
CA ILE A 82 -3.37 -13.09 10.44
C ILE A 82 -3.59 -11.96 11.45
N PRO A 83 -2.56 -11.43 12.14
CA PRO A 83 -2.75 -10.32 13.08
C PRO A 83 -3.14 -9.02 12.36
N TRP A 84 -4.18 -8.35 12.86
CA TRP A 84 -4.69 -7.12 12.27
C TRP A 84 -5.35 -6.22 13.31
N HIS A 85 -5.54 -4.95 12.94
CA HIS A 85 -6.34 -3.98 13.68
C HIS A 85 -7.07 -3.03 12.72
N GLN A 86 -8.27 -2.61 13.08
CA GLN A 86 -9.07 -1.68 12.28
C GLN A 86 -9.30 -0.38 13.04
N ILE A 87 -9.10 0.72 12.35
CA ILE A 87 -9.45 2.07 12.80
C ILE A 87 -10.60 2.57 11.93
N VAL A 88 -11.63 3.11 12.58
CA VAL A 88 -12.81 3.66 11.94
C VAL A 88 -12.86 5.15 12.21
N THR A 89 -12.80 5.95 11.15
CA THR A 89 -12.90 7.41 11.23
C THR A 89 -14.17 7.90 10.53
N LYS A 90 -14.69 9.05 10.98
CA LYS A 90 -15.82 9.74 10.35
C LYS A 90 -15.31 11.06 9.79
N LYS A 91 -15.16 11.15 8.48
CA LYS A 91 -14.67 12.35 7.78
C LYS A 91 -15.81 13.11 7.12
N GLU A 92 -15.65 14.41 7.00
CA GLU A 92 -16.57 15.22 6.19
C GLU A 92 -16.38 14.86 4.71
N SER A 93 -17.47 14.80 3.98
CA SER A 93 -17.48 14.50 2.55
C SER A 93 -17.06 15.75 1.80
N ASP A 94 -15.78 15.82 1.40
CA ASP A 94 -15.26 16.90 0.56
C ASP A 94 -15.74 16.74 -0.89
N LEU A 95 -16.98 17.18 -1.14
CA LEU A 95 -17.54 17.28 -2.47
C LEU A 95 -17.56 18.74 -2.89
N THR A 96 -16.68 19.07 -3.83
CA THR A 96 -16.62 20.40 -4.46
C THR A 96 -17.27 20.30 -5.83
N ILE A 97 -18.43 20.95 -6.02
CA ILE A 97 -19.08 21.07 -7.33
C ILE A 97 -18.83 22.48 -7.84
N LEU A 98 -18.20 22.60 -9.01
CA LEU A 98 -17.92 23.90 -9.66
C LEU A 98 -17.19 24.90 -8.72
N GLY A 99 -16.28 24.42 -7.88
CA GLY A 99 -15.49 25.26 -6.96
C GLY A 99 -16.20 25.63 -5.65
N LEU A 100 -17.45 25.19 -5.44
CA LEU A 100 -18.18 25.40 -4.19
C LEU A 100 -18.15 24.14 -3.32
N LYS A 101 -17.65 24.28 -2.08
CA LYS A 101 -17.74 23.23 -1.06
C LYS A 101 -19.19 23.07 -0.64
N ILE A 102 -19.77 21.88 -0.81
CA ILE A 102 -21.10 21.58 -0.31
C ILE A 102 -20.99 21.24 1.18
N GLN A 103 -21.35 22.19 2.03
CA GLN A 103 -21.51 21.94 3.47
C GLN A 103 -22.85 21.23 3.71
N ASN A 104 -22.92 20.29 4.66
CA ASN A 104 -24.08 19.45 5.06
C ASN A 104 -24.24 18.08 4.39
N GLN A 105 -23.18 17.48 3.87
CA GLN A 105 -23.24 16.06 3.54
C GLN A 105 -23.05 15.18 4.79
N PRO A 106 -23.67 13.98 4.84
CA PRO A 106 -23.43 13.03 5.92
C PRO A 106 -21.95 12.65 5.95
N LYS A 107 -21.38 12.62 7.17
CA LYS A 107 -19.99 12.20 7.37
C LYS A 107 -19.79 10.81 6.78
N ARG A 108 -18.77 10.66 5.93
CA ARG A 108 -18.37 9.38 5.37
C ARG A 108 -17.63 8.58 6.44
N ILE A 109 -17.98 7.31 6.58
CA ILE A 109 -17.21 6.36 7.39
C ILE A 109 -16.04 5.88 6.55
N CYS A 110 -14.83 6.10 7.05
CA CYS A 110 -13.59 5.62 6.44
C CYS A 110 -12.99 4.55 7.35
N TYR A 111 -12.52 3.48 6.71
CA TYR A 111 -11.89 2.34 7.34
C TYR A 111 -10.40 2.30 6.97
N GLN A 112 -9.57 2.11 7.97
CA GLN A 112 -8.16 1.77 7.80
C GLN A 112 -7.90 0.45 8.51
N VAL A 113 -7.23 -0.48 7.84
CA VAL A 113 -6.91 -1.80 8.40
C VAL A 113 -5.41 -2.01 8.31
N GLY A 114 -4.76 -2.08 9.47
CA GLY A 114 -3.36 -2.45 9.60
C GLY A 114 -3.24 -3.96 9.77
N VAL A 115 -2.34 -4.58 9.02
CA VAL A 115 -2.14 -6.03 8.99
C VAL A 115 -0.64 -6.29 9.14
N ALA A 116 -0.26 -7.09 10.13
CA ALA A 116 1.12 -7.55 10.26
C ALA A 116 1.32 -8.79 9.40
N VAL A 117 2.30 -8.73 8.50
CA VAL A 117 2.48 -9.73 7.44
C VAL A 117 3.86 -10.35 7.58
N ILE A 118 3.89 -11.68 7.59
CA ILE A 118 5.13 -12.44 7.43
C ILE A 118 5.39 -12.66 5.93
N PRO A 119 6.66 -12.69 5.49
CA PRO A 119 7.03 -12.84 4.08
C PRO A 119 6.28 -13.94 3.34
N GLU A 120 6.12 -15.10 3.98
CA GLU A 120 5.52 -16.29 3.38
C GLU A 120 4.03 -16.11 3.05
N LYS A 121 3.36 -15.17 3.74
CA LYS A 121 1.93 -14.87 3.55
C LYS A 121 1.68 -13.68 2.64
N ILE A 122 2.72 -13.00 2.14
CA ILE A 122 2.55 -11.79 1.32
C ILE A 122 1.74 -12.08 0.06
N LYS A 123 2.09 -13.12 -0.70
CA LYS A 123 1.41 -13.42 -1.97
C LYS A 123 -0.09 -13.66 -1.78
N GLU A 124 -0.43 -14.49 -0.79
CA GLU A 124 -1.82 -14.77 -0.40
C GLU A 124 -2.57 -13.51 0.01
N LEU A 125 -1.92 -12.64 0.80
CA LEU A 125 -2.53 -11.41 1.26
C LEU A 125 -2.78 -10.44 0.10
N LEU A 126 -1.86 -10.32 -0.86
CA LEU A 126 -2.01 -9.45 -2.03
C LEU A 126 -3.22 -9.81 -2.90
N GLU A 127 -3.55 -11.09 -3.00
CA GLU A 127 -4.78 -11.55 -3.67
C GLU A 127 -6.02 -11.12 -2.89
N LEU A 128 -6.01 -11.24 -1.57
CA LEU A 128 -7.12 -10.84 -0.70
C LEU A 128 -7.35 -9.32 -0.74
N VAL A 129 -6.29 -8.54 -0.81
CA VAL A 129 -6.34 -7.08 -0.79
C VAL A 129 -6.31 -6.45 -2.19
N ARG A 130 -6.58 -7.26 -3.23
CA ARG A 130 -6.44 -6.84 -4.62
C ARG A 130 -7.29 -5.64 -4.99
N ASP A 131 -8.47 -5.50 -4.41
CA ASP A 131 -9.40 -4.42 -4.77
C ASP A 131 -9.28 -3.19 -3.87
N TYR A 132 -8.22 -3.10 -3.06
CA TYR A 132 -8.02 -2.04 -2.09
C TYR A 132 -6.81 -1.17 -2.42
N THR A 133 -6.82 0.06 -1.90
CA THR A 133 -5.63 0.90 -1.83
C THR A 133 -4.76 0.39 -0.68
N VAL A 134 -3.54 -0.04 -1.01
CA VAL A 134 -2.64 -0.74 -0.09
C VAL A 134 -1.29 -0.03 -0.03
N PHE A 135 -0.87 0.27 1.19
CA PHE A 135 0.46 0.76 1.52
C PHE A 135 1.21 -0.34 2.29
N ILE A 136 2.48 -0.53 2.00
CA ILE A 136 3.32 -1.52 2.68
C ILE A 136 4.52 -0.80 3.25
N PHE A 137 4.74 -0.99 4.55
CA PHE A 137 5.81 -0.37 5.31
C PHE A 137 6.79 -1.46 5.74
N VAL A 138 8.03 -1.32 5.29
CA VAL A 138 9.16 -2.17 5.69
C VAL A 138 9.98 -1.37 6.68
N TYR A 139 10.18 -1.91 7.87
CA TYR A 139 10.94 -1.27 8.95
C TYR A 139 12.34 -1.86 9.05
N GLU A 140 13.28 -1.09 9.60
CA GLU A 140 14.63 -1.56 9.87
C GLU A 140 14.65 -2.40 11.16
N GLY A 141 15.03 -3.68 11.05
CA GLY A 141 15.10 -4.61 12.17
C GLY A 141 13.99 -5.66 12.20
N ASN A 142 14.00 -6.48 13.25
CA ASN A 142 13.06 -7.60 13.41
C ASN A 142 11.92 -7.22 14.33
N PHE A 143 10.84 -6.70 13.75
CA PHE A 143 9.60 -6.42 14.48
C PHE A 143 8.78 -7.70 14.67
N SER A 144 8.14 -7.83 15.84
CA SER A 144 7.09 -8.82 16.03
C SER A 144 5.78 -8.34 15.38
N ASN A 145 4.82 -9.25 15.20
CA ASN A 145 3.50 -8.86 14.66
C ASN A 145 2.81 -7.85 15.59
N GLU A 146 2.93 -8.04 16.89
CA GLU A 146 2.36 -7.19 17.93
C GLU A 146 2.94 -5.78 17.84
N MET A 147 4.27 -5.66 17.71
CA MET A 147 4.94 -4.36 17.56
C MET A 147 4.46 -3.62 16.30
N LEU A 148 4.28 -4.31 15.18
CA LEU A 148 3.78 -3.70 13.94
C LEU A 148 2.34 -3.18 14.10
N ILE A 149 1.49 -3.93 14.78
CA ILE A 149 0.12 -3.51 15.08
C ILE A 149 0.09 -2.35 16.08
N GLU A 150 0.95 -2.37 17.10
CA GLU A 150 1.09 -1.27 18.04
C GLU A 150 1.57 0.02 17.36
N GLN A 151 2.50 -0.07 16.39
CA GLN A 151 2.90 1.07 15.56
C GLN A 151 1.71 1.63 14.76
N PHE A 152 0.92 0.74 14.12
CA PHE A 152 -0.30 1.14 13.40
C PHE A 152 -1.31 1.85 14.31
N ILE A 153 -1.55 1.33 15.52
CA ILE A 153 -2.47 1.91 16.50
C ILE A 153 -1.93 3.24 17.03
N GLY A 154 -0.64 3.31 17.36
CA GLY A 154 0.03 4.50 17.89
C GLY A 154 -0.03 5.67 16.90
N ALA A 155 0.20 5.38 15.62
CA ALA A 155 0.06 6.33 14.52
C ALA A 155 -1.40 6.65 14.13
N LYS A 156 -2.38 6.00 14.78
CA LYS A 156 -3.82 6.10 14.45
C LYS A 156 -4.14 5.82 12.98
N GLY A 157 -3.31 5.02 12.31
CA GLY A 157 -3.42 4.74 10.87
C GLY A 157 -2.99 5.89 9.95
N GLU A 158 -2.40 6.97 10.47
CA GLU A 158 -1.88 8.08 9.66
C GLU A 158 -0.62 7.64 8.90
N LEU A 159 -0.70 7.66 7.58
CA LEU A 159 0.35 7.12 6.70
C LEU A 159 1.66 7.91 6.79
N ASP A 160 1.58 9.21 7.04
CA ASP A 160 2.77 10.07 7.16
C ASP A 160 3.55 9.75 8.44
N GLU A 161 2.84 9.49 9.55
CA GLU A 161 3.46 9.05 10.81
C GLU A 161 4.09 7.66 10.68
N LEU A 162 3.41 6.73 9.99
CA LEU A 162 3.96 5.40 9.71
C LEU A 162 5.18 5.44 8.78
N SER A 163 5.15 6.34 7.78
CA SER A 163 6.25 6.49 6.82
C SER A 163 7.51 7.02 7.50
N ALA A 164 7.38 7.89 8.51
CA ALA A 164 8.52 8.49 9.21
C ALA A 164 9.43 7.45 9.91
N GLY A 165 8.85 6.33 10.35
CA GLY A 165 9.61 5.23 10.96
C GLY A 165 10.05 4.14 9.99
N ALA A 166 9.55 4.15 8.75
CA ALA A 166 9.78 3.07 7.79
C ALA A 166 11.11 3.24 7.06
N LEU A 167 11.79 2.11 6.82
CA LEU A 167 12.95 2.04 5.94
C LEU A 167 12.51 2.32 4.49
N ILE A 168 11.43 1.65 4.07
CA ILE A 168 10.84 1.76 2.74
C ILE A 168 9.32 1.72 2.87
N THR A 169 8.65 2.56 2.09
CA THR A 169 7.21 2.51 1.87
C THR A 169 6.91 2.17 0.42
N LEU A 170 6.09 1.15 0.19
CA LEU A 170 5.60 0.77 -1.13
C LEU A 170 4.11 1.08 -1.24
N TYR A 171 3.72 1.67 -2.37
CA TYR A 171 2.34 1.99 -2.70
C TYR A 171 2.03 1.62 -4.14
N ASN A 172 1.07 0.72 -4.34
CA ASN A 172 0.63 0.33 -5.67
C ASN A 172 -0.59 1.18 -6.11
N ASP A 173 -0.35 2.15 -6.99
CA ASP A 173 -1.41 2.87 -7.70
C ASP A 173 -1.88 2.05 -8.92
N ARG A 174 -2.85 1.20 -8.67
CA ARG A 174 -3.48 0.36 -9.70
C ARG A 174 -4.25 1.13 -10.76
N PHE A 175 -4.70 2.35 -10.44
CA PHE A 175 -5.40 3.18 -11.42
C PHE A 175 -4.44 3.67 -12.50
N LEU A 176 -3.21 4.02 -12.11
CA LEU A 176 -2.15 4.45 -13.02
C LEU A 176 -1.24 3.31 -13.51
N ASN A 177 -1.47 2.08 -13.06
CA ASN A 177 -0.57 0.93 -13.21
C ASN A 177 0.87 1.31 -12.85
N ARG A 178 1.03 1.88 -11.65
CA ARG A 178 2.28 2.45 -11.17
C ARG A 178 2.54 2.03 -9.75
N LEU A 179 3.74 1.52 -9.52
CA LEU A 179 4.26 1.33 -8.18
C LEU A 179 5.08 2.55 -7.77
N VAL A 180 4.84 3.03 -6.56
CA VAL A 180 5.63 4.06 -5.90
C VAL A 180 6.41 3.41 -4.77
N ILE A 181 7.72 3.56 -4.79
CA ILE A 181 8.61 3.16 -3.69
C ILE A 181 9.22 4.44 -3.13
N SER A 182 9.06 4.67 -1.83
CA SER A 182 9.61 5.83 -1.16
C SER A 182 10.55 5.40 -0.05
N SER A 183 11.63 6.14 0.16
CA SER A 183 12.52 5.99 1.31
C SER A 183 13.10 7.33 1.70
N HIS A 184 13.70 7.36 2.89
CA HIS A 184 14.61 8.44 3.27
C HIS A 184 15.87 8.42 2.37
N PRO A 185 16.51 9.57 2.10
CA PRO A 185 17.67 9.68 1.22
C PRO A 185 18.83 8.73 1.47
N ASP A 186 19.15 8.47 2.74
CA ASP A 186 20.22 7.56 3.16
C ASP A 186 19.95 6.09 2.78
N LYS A 187 18.70 5.73 2.47
CA LYS A 187 18.30 4.37 2.07
C LYS A 187 18.01 4.24 0.57
N ALA A 188 18.15 5.31 -0.22
CA ALA A 188 17.83 5.29 -1.65
C ALA A 188 18.69 4.28 -2.44
N GLY A 189 19.95 4.06 -2.02
CA GLY A 189 20.84 3.06 -2.64
C GLY A 189 20.31 1.63 -2.56
N LEU A 190 19.60 1.28 -1.49
CA LEU A 190 18.96 -0.03 -1.35
C LEU A 190 17.91 -0.26 -2.44
N ILE A 191 17.11 0.77 -2.76
CA ILE A 191 16.11 0.69 -3.81
C ILE A 191 16.77 0.52 -5.18
N ASP A 192 17.83 1.30 -5.46
CA ASP A 192 18.58 1.19 -6.72
C ASP A 192 19.15 -0.23 -6.93
N GLU A 193 19.77 -0.81 -5.90
CA GLU A 193 20.33 -2.17 -5.94
C GLU A 193 19.26 -3.24 -6.14
N THR A 194 18.15 -3.17 -5.38
CA THR A 194 17.06 -4.14 -5.50
C THR A 194 16.39 -4.08 -6.88
N LEU A 195 16.13 -2.89 -7.42
CA LEU A 195 15.48 -2.75 -8.72
C LEU A 195 16.38 -3.21 -9.87
N ALA A 196 17.70 -2.98 -9.80
CA ALA A 196 18.65 -3.45 -10.82
C ALA A 196 18.73 -4.98 -10.91
N GLY A 197 18.41 -5.70 -9.83
CA GLY A 197 18.35 -7.15 -9.82
C GLY A 197 17.05 -7.74 -10.39
N LEU A 198 16.01 -6.92 -10.56
CA LEU A 198 14.66 -7.36 -10.92
C LEU A 198 14.21 -6.93 -12.34
N ILE A 199 14.71 -5.80 -12.84
CA ILE A 199 14.25 -5.13 -14.08
C ILE A 199 15.43 -4.85 -15.00
#